data_AF-A0A4P0Y8Z9-F1
#
_entry.id   AF-A0A4P0Y8Z9-F1
#
_cell.length_a   1.000
_cell.length_b   1.000
_cell.length_c   1.000
_cell.angle_alpha   90.00
_cell.angle_beta   90.00
_cell.angle_gamma   90.00
#
_symmetry.space_group_name_H-M   'P 1'
#
loop_
_entity.id
_entity.type
_entity.pdbx_description
1 polymer ?
#
loop_
_entity_poly.entity_id
_entity_poly.type
_entity_poly.pdbx_seq_one_letter_code
_entity_poly.pdbx_strand_id
1 'polypeptide(L)'
;MATSRAGSHAGRGFRYQDAAGVWLAIRCWANELPYGAVIPEGKDDYELSSTIGSALVQVKSRRAHLGPFPVAVAVGFIRALWARVENAAFHTNLILVLEHPVAEGPVVDHLLAEHPALVSTLQDDPQWAALAARTQIWIAPNPFEAAVASIHCTMPCSDLAAQIHYGELLKQIAALADKNGLVRDGRFEGLGISDVETILRRIEPALDMVGMESALRDGYCDVVDFLTPFNDPSFYQGVNTRPGHLAAGLVAERPNARHEVLSALESAGAALIVGLSGAGKSALMWETARASRHTTRWFGDEKR
;
A
#
# COMPACT_ATOMS: atom_id res chain seq x y z
N MET A 1 6.18 -10.90 -29.22
CA MET A 1 5.48 -11.27 -27.97
C MET A 1 6.33 -10.83 -26.78
N ALA A 2 6.20 -9.57 -26.34
CA ALA A 2 6.94 -9.02 -25.20
C ALA A 2 6.26 -7.74 -24.68
N THR A 3 5.10 -7.86 -24.01
CA THR A 3 4.41 -6.69 -23.42
C THR A 3 3.62 -6.97 -22.13
N SER A 4 3.33 -8.21 -21.74
CA SER A 4 2.48 -8.48 -20.56
C SER A 4 3.21 -8.42 -19.20
N ARG A 5 4.53 -8.69 -19.17
CA ARG A 5 5.29 -8.70 -17.91
C ARG A 5 5.53 -7.30 -17.37
N ALA A 6 5.82 -6.32 -18.23
CA ALA A 6 6.06 -4.93 -17.84
C ALA A 6 4.86 -4.31 -17.10
N GLY A 7 3.62 -4.57 -17.54
CA GLY A 7 2.41 -4.11 -16.86
C GLY A 7 2.24 -4.69 -15.44
N SER A 8 2.56 -5.98 -15.25
CA SER A 8 2.55 -6.58 -13.90
C SER A 8 3.66 -6.04 -12.98
N HIS A 9 4.81 -5.63 -13.56
CA HIS A 9 5.92 -5.03 -12.82
C HIS A 9 5.58 -3.61 -12.36
N ALA A 10 4.94 -2.84 -13.24
CA ALA A 10 4.46 -1.50 -12.96
C ALA A 10 3.36 -1.53 -11.87
N GLY A 11 2.32 -2.36 -12.03
CA GLY A 11 1.19 -2.40 -11.10
C GLY A 11 1.54 -2.77 -9.66
N ARG A 12 2.53 -3.64 -9.42
CA ARG A 12 3.01 -3.92 -8.04
C ARG A 12 3.83 -2.75 -7.50
N GLY A 13 4.70 -2.18 -8.33
CA GLY A 13 5.53 -1.04 -7.96
C GLY A 13 4.67 0.12 -7.47
N PHE A 14 3.64 0.47 -8.22
CA PHE A 14 2.66 1.50 -7.86
C PHE A 14 1.95 1.19 -6.55
N ARG A 15 1.44 -0.04 -6.36
CA ARG A 15 0.77 -0.44 -5.10
C ARG A 15 1.68 -0.33 -3.87
N TYR A 16 2.95 -0.69 -3.99
CA TYR A 16 3.92 -0.53 -2.89
C TYR A 16 4.25 0.95 -2.65
N GLN A 17 4.37 1.74 -3.72
CA GLN A 17 4.61 3.18 -3.64
C GLN A 17 3.47 3.87 -2.88
N ASP A 18 2.21 3.64 -3.27
CA ASP A 18 1.04 4.20 -2.58
C ASP A 18 1.00 3.81 -1.10
N ALA A 19 1.30 2.55 -0.79
CA ALA A 19 1.37 2.07 0.58
C ALA A 19 2.47 2.77 1.39
N ALA A 20 3.64 2.99 0.78
CA ALA A 20 4.72 3.78 1.39
C ALA A 20 4.29 5.24 1.57
N GLY A 21 3.53 5.82 0.64
CA GLY A 21 2.97 7.16 0.76
C GLY A 21 2.05 7.33 1.97
N VAL A 22 1.13 6.38 2.20
CA VAL A 22 0.27 6.37 3.40
C VAL A 22 1.10 6.22 4.66
N TRP A 23 2.09 5.31 4.66
CA TRP A 23 2.99 5.13 5.78
C TRP A 23 3.75 6.42 6.12
N LEU A 24 4.29 7.13 5.13
CA LEU A 24 4.92 8.44 5.33
C LEU A 24 3.96 9.46 5.93
N ALA A 25 2.73 9.54 5.43
CA ALA A 25 1.71 10.47 5.91
C ALA A 25 1.33 10.21 7.36
N ILE A 26 1.14 8.93 7.73
CA ILE A 26 0.87 8.52 9.11
C ILE A 26 2.05 8.83 10.02
N ARG A 27 3.30 8.59 9.61
CA ARG A 27 4.47 8.93 10.43
C ARG A 27 4.61 10.44 10.66
N CYS A 28 4.26 11.27 9.68
CA CYS A 28 4.18 12.72 9.86
C CYS A 28 3.07 13.10 10.86
N TRP A 29 1.88 12.54 10.69
CA TRP A 29 0.72 12.79 11.56
C TRP A 29 0.95 12.31 13.01
N ALA A 30 1.56 11.15 13.19
CA ALA A 30 1.94 10.58 14.49
C ALA A 30 3.15 11.28 15.13
N ASN A 31 3.68 12.34 14.50
CA ASN A 31 4.84 13.11 14.96
C ASN A 31 6.12 12.26 15.10
N GLU A 32 6.23 11.16 14.34
CA GLU A 32 7.44 10.35 14.22
C GLU A 32 8.44 10.99 13.25
N LEU A 33 7.94 11.79 12.31
CA LEU A 33 8.75 12.56 11.36
C LEU A 33 8.52 14.06 11.54
N PRO A 34 9.56 14.90 11.40
CA PRO A 34 9.47 16.34 11.59
C PRO A 34 8.91 17.08 10.36
N TYR A 35 7.97 16.46 9.64
CA TYR A 35 7.35 17.04 8.44
C TYR A 35 5.85 17.23 8.61
N GLY A 36 5.32 18.27 7.99
CA GLY A 36 3.92 18.67 8.11
C GLY A 36 3.04 18.22 6.94
N ALA A 37 3.64 17.78 5.83
CA ALA A 37 2.91 17.31 4.65
C ALA A 37 3.70 16.29 3.83
N VAL A 38 2.96 15.43 3.12
CA VAL A 38 3.47 14.46 2.14
C VAL A 38 2.89 14.77 0.77
N ILE A 39 3.75 15.00 -0.21
CA ILE A 39 3.39 15.37 -1.58
C ILE A 39 3.78 14.20 -2.50
N PRO A 40 2.82 13.41 -3.01
CA PRO A 40 3.12 12.36 -3.99
C PRO A 40 3.51 12.95 -5.34
N GLU A 41 4.40 12.28 -6.08
CA GLU A 41 4.81 12.68 -7.44
C GLU A 41 5.27 14.15 -7.52
N GLY A 42 6.00 14.60 -6.48
CA GLY A 42 6.58 15.94 -6.43
C GLY A 42 7.85 16.02 -7.30
N LYS A 43 8.99 16.40 -6.70
CA LYS A 43 10.28 16.37 -7.40
C LYS A 43 10.89 14.97 -7.54
N ASP A 44 10.36 13.98 -6.82
CA ASP A 44 10.64 12.54 -6.94
C ASP A 44 9.34 11.79 -6.56
N ASP A 45 9.41 10.48 -6.32
CA ASP A 45 8.25 9.65 -5.94
C ASP A 45 7.40 10.29 -4.82
N TYR A 46 8.04 10.87 -3.79
CA TYR A 46 7.39 11.76 -2.81
C TYR A 46 8.29 12.94 -2.40
N GLU A 47 7.69 14.03 -1.96
CA GLU A 47 8.35 15.12 -1.24
C GLU A 47 7.70 15.31 0.14
N LEU A 48 8.52 15.38 1.18
CA LEU A 48 8.08 15.75 2.53
C LEU A 48 8.36 17.23 2.73
N SER A 49 7.40 17.96 3.29
CA SER A 49 7.53 19.42 3.46
C SER A 49 7.24 19.84 4.90
N SER A 50 8.01 20.82 5.37
CA SER A 50 7.82 21.49 6.66
C SER A 50 8.29 22.94 6.58
N THR A 51 8.04 23.70 7.65
CA THR A 51 8.52 25.09 7.75
C THR A 51 10.04 25.19 7.93
N ILE A 52 10.70 24.10 8.36
CA ILE A 52 12.14 24.06 8.66
C ILE A 52 12.97 23.38 7.56
N GLY A 53 12.33 22.70 6.60
CA GLY A 53 13.02 22.03 5.50
C GLY A 53 12.10 21.11 4.70
N SER A 54 12.69 20.40 3.75
CA SER A 54 11.99 19.39 2.96
C SER A 54 12.77 18.08 2.94
N ALA A 55 12.18 17.03 2.36
CA ALA A 55 12.93 15.84 1.98
C ALA A 55 12.45 15.31 0.64
N LEU A 56 13.39 14.90 -0.21
CA LEU A 56 13.08 14.12 -1.40
C LEU A 56 13.09 12.65 -1.03
N VAL A 57 12.02 11.95 -1.39
CA VAL A 57 11.85 10.54 -1.07
C VAL A 57 11.71 9.75 -2.36
N GLN A 58 12.58 8.76 -2.52
CA GLN A 58 12.48 7.78 -3.59
C GLN A 58 12.09 6.43 -3.01
N VAL A 59 11.10 5.77 -3.61
CA VAL A 59 10.54 4.50 -3.14
C VAL A 59 10.87 3.40 -4.13
N LYS A 60 11.43 2.28 -3.66
CA LYS A 60 11.80 1.15 -4.50
C LYS A 60 11.36 -0.17 -3.90
N SER A 61 10.54 -0.89 -4.68
CA SER A 61 10.02 -2.22 -4.34
C SER A 61 10.84 -3.31 -5.02
N ARG A 62 10.90 -4.50 -4.43
CA ARG A 62 11.57 -5.69 -4.98
C ARG A 62 10.84 -6.96 -4.59
N ARG A 63 10.79 -7.94 -5.49
CA ARG A 63 10.07 -9.20 -5.21
C ARG A 63 10.82 -10.02 -4.17
N ALA A 64 10.08 -10.61 -3.22
CA ALA A 64 10.63 -11.41 -2.13
C ALA A 64 11.66 -12.48 -2.56
N HIS A 65 11.39 -13.22 -3.65
CA HIS A 65 12.31 -14.26 -4.13
C HIS A 65 13.64 -13.74 -4.71
N LEU A 66 13.74 -12.44 -4.99
CA LEU A 66 14.96 -11.82 -5.50
C LEU A 66 15.90 -11.35 -4.38
N GLY A 67 15.46 -11.49 -3.11
CA GLY A 67 16.23 -11.13 -1.93
C GLY A 67 16.61 -9.65 -1.85
N PRO A 68 17.65 -9.31 -1.07
CA PRO A 68 18.17 -7.95 -0.93
C PRO A 68 18.49 -7.27 -2.26
N PHE A 69 18.50 -5.93 -2.26
CA PHE A 69 18.98 -5.17 -3.41
C PHE A 69 20.49 -5.33 -3.58
N PRO A 70 21.00 -5.63 -4.78
CA PRO A 70 22.44 -5.58 -5.04
C PRO A 70 22.97 -4.16 -4.80
N VAL A 71 24.18 -4.05 -4.21
CA VAL A 71 24.84 -2.77 -3.92
C VAL A 71 24.88 -1.87 -5.16
N ALA A 72 25.28 -2.40 -6.33
CA ALA A 72 25.34 -1.64 -7.58
C ALA A 72 23.97 -1.06 -8.02
N VAL A 73 22.87 -1.74 -7.72
CA VAL A 73 21.52 -1.26 -8.03
C VAL A 73 21.13 -0.13 -7.07
N ALA A 74 21.40 -0.30 -5.78
CA ALA A 74 21.15 0.73 -4.77
C ALA A 74 21.96 2.01 -5.03
N VAL A 75 23.22 1.89 -5.46
CA VAL A 75 24.07 3.01 -5.91
C VAL A 75 23.41 3.78 -7.07
N GLY A 76 22.78 3.06 -8.02
CA GLY A 76 22.03 3.68 -9.11
C GLY A 76 20.85 4.52 -8.63
N PHE A 77 20.09 4.01 -7.64
CA PHE A 77 19.00 4.77 -7.03
C PHE A 77 19.49 6.01 -6.29
N ILE A 78 20.55 5.88 -5.48
CA ILE A 78 21.14 7.00 -4.74
C ILE A 78 21.60 8.11 -5.69
N ARG A 79 22.30 7.76 -6.78
CA ARG A 79 22.70 8.73 -7.80
C ARG A 79 21.50 9.40 -8.48
N ALA A 80 20.45 8.64 -8.77
CA ALA A 80 19.22 9.19 -9.35
C ALA A 80 18.50 10.14 -8.37
N LEU A 81 18.54 9.87 -7.07
CA LEU A 81 18.02 10.76 -6.03
C LEU A 81 18.87 12.03 -5.91
N TRP A 82 20.20 11.90 -5.90
CA TRP A 82 21.13 13.02 -5.83
C TRP A 82 21.07 13.93 -7.06
N ALA A 83 20.84 13.38 -8.25
CA ALA A 83 20.70 14.13 -9.49
C ALA A 83 19.49 15.08 -9.51
N ARG A 84 18.48 14.84 -8.65
CA ARG A 84 17.28 15.69 -8.54
C ARG A 84 17.47 16.88 -7.61
N VAL A 85 18.61 16.97 -6.94
CA VAL A 85 18.93 18.11 -6.08
C VAL A 85 19.43 19.26 -6.96
N GLU A 86 18.52 20.14 -7.36
CA GLU A 86 18.84 21.31 -8.20
C GLU A 86 19.72 22.34 -7.46
N ASN A 87 19.57 22.48 -6.14
CA ASN A 87 20.35 23.39 -5.29
C ASN A 87 20.60 22.75 -3.92
N ALA A 88 21.82 22.28 -3.68
CA ALA A 88 22.23 21.65 -2.41
C ALA A 88 22.18 22.59 -1.18
N ALA A 89 21.90 23.88 -1.39
CA ALA A 89 21.90 24.94 -0.39
C ALA A 89 20.69 24.94 0.56
N PHE A 90 19.59 24.28 0.22
CA PHE A 90 18.44 24.16 1.14
C PHE A 90 18.51 22.86 1.93
N HIS A 91 18.00 22.85 3.16
CA HIS A 91 17.92 21.74 4.12
C HIS A 91 17.00 20.57 3.67
N THR A 92 17.09 20.17 2.41
CA THR A 92 16.45 18.99 1.84
C THR A 92 17.13 17.69 2.24
N ASN A 93 16.53 16.88 3.12
CA ASN A 93 17.03 15.52 3.36
C ASN A 93 16.75 14.63 2.14
N LEU A 94 17.52 13.57 1.97
CA LEU A 94 17.36 12.62 0.87
C LEU A 94 17.04 11.26 1.48
N ILE A 95 15.92 10.66 1.10
CA ILE A 95 15.44 9.44 1.71
C ILE A 95 15.20 8.41 0.62
N LEU A 96 15.86 7.26 0.72
CA LEU A 96 15.62 6.10 -0.12
C LEU A 96 14.85 5.06 0.69
N VAL A 97 13.56 4.87 0.39
CA VAL A 97 12.71 3.85 1.01
C VAL A 97 12.78 2.56 0.20
N LEU A 98 13.16 1.46 0.84
CA LEU A 98 13.33 0.15 0.21
C LEU A 98 12.45 -0.91 0.87
N GLU A 99 11.79 -1.73 0.03
CA GLU A 99 11.02 -2.90 0.52
C GLU A 99 11.95 -3.98 1.11
N HIS A 100 13.16 -4.09 0.58
CA HIS A 100 14.17 -5.03 1.05
C HIS A 100 15.47 -4.28 1.33
N PRO A 101 16.29 -4.75 2.28
CA PRO A 101 17.58 -4.13 2.55
C PRO A 101 18.52 -4.23 1.36
N VAL A 102 19.56 -3.40 1.38
CA VAL A 102 20.70 -3.55 0.47
C VAL A 102 21.56 -4.71 0.96
N ALA A 103 22.08 -5.50 0.01
CA ALA A 103 22.97 -6.62 0.32
C ALA A 103 24.18 -6.15 1.13
N GLU A 104 24.59 -6.96 2.11
CA GLU A 104 25.76 -6.70 2.97
C GLU A 104 25.64 -5.41 3.80
N GLY A 105 24.41 -4.93 4.02
CA GLY A 105 24.10 -3.73 4.79
C GLY A 105 23.19 -3.96 5.99
N PRO A 106 22.89 -2.87 6.73
CA PRO A 106 21.89 -2.89 7.79
C PRO A 106 20.50 -3.25 7.25
N VAL A 107 19.72 -3.94 8.09
CA VAL A 107 18.33 -4.36 7.78
C VAL A 107 17.27 -3.42 8.35
N VAL A 108 17.71 -2.32 8.96
CA VAL A 108 16.89 -1.29 9.61
C VAL A 108 17.23 0.07 9.00
N ASP A 109 16.44 1.09 9.31
CA ASP A 109 16.71 2.47 8.88
C ASP A 109 18.12 2.92 9.33
N HIS A 110 18.88 3.50 8.40
CA HIS A 110 20.26 3.90 8.64
C HIS A 110 20.68 5.07 7.75
N LEU A 111 21.77 5.74 8.13
CA LEU A 111 22.40 6.73 7.26
C LEU A 111 23.20 6.04 6.16
N LEU A 112 23.33 6.66 4.98
CA LEU A 112 24.16 6.12 3.90
C LEU A 112 25.60 5.83 4.35
N ALA A 113 26.14 6.69 5.22
CA ALA A 113 27.49 6.56 5.76
C ALA A 113 27.70 5.30 6.63
N GLU A 114 26.62 4.69 7.12
CA GLU A 114 26.66 3.50 7.97
C GLU A 114 26.68 2.19 7.16
N HIS A 115 26.60 2.28 5.82
CA HIS A 115 26.65 1.11 4.93
C HIS A 115 28.01 0.99 4.22
N PRO A 116 28.92 0.09 4.66
CA PRO A 116 30.31 0.06 4.18
C PRO A 116 30.45 -0.16 2.66
N ALA A 117 29.67 -1.08 2.08
CA ALA A 117 29.74 -1.36 0.64
C ALA A 117 29.19 -0.22 -0.24
N LEU A 118 28.21 0.54 0.25
CA LEU A 118 27.73 1.74 -0.44
C LEU A 118 28.76 2.86 -0.33
N VAL A 119 29.33 3.07 0.86
CA VAL A 119 30.39 4.05 1.11
C VAL A 119 31.59 3.79 0.19
N SER A 120 32.09 2.55 0.14
CA SER A 120 33.26 2.21 -0.69
C SER A 120 33.03 2.47 -2.18
N THR A 121 31.78 2.39 -2.64
CA THR A 121 31.41 2.60 -4.05
C THR A 121 31.10 4.06 -4.38
N LEU A 122 30.59 4.84 -3.40
CA LEU A 122 30.08 6.21 -3.60
C LEU A 122 31.01 7.31 -3.07
N GLN A 123 32.00 6.99 -2.23
CA GLN A 123 32.87 8.00 -1.60
C GLN A 123 33.61 8.91 -2.59
N ASP A 124 33.90 8.41 -3.80
CA ASP A 124 34.57 9.16 -4.87
C ASP A 124 33.59 9.92 -5.77
N ASP A 125 32.28 9.80 -5.54
CA ASP A 125 31.26 10.50 -6.32
C ASP A 125 31.34 12.01 -6.04
N PRO A 126 31.31 12.88 -7.06
CA PRO A 126 31.40 14.33 -6.87
C PRO A 126 30.36 14.92 -5.92
N GLN A 127 29.21 14.27 -5.78
CA GLN A 127 28.12 14.73 -4.92
C GLN A 127 28.24 14.23 -3.47
N TRP A 128 29.16 13.31 -3.18
CA TRP A 128 29.32 12.66 -1.87
C TRP A 128 29.44 13.66 -0.73
N ALA A 129 30.39 14.59 -0.81
CA ALA A 129 30.69 15.53 0.26
C ALA A 129 29.48 16.43 0.62
N ALA A 130 28.62 16.73 -0.35
CA ALA A 130 27.47 17.59 -0.17
C ALA A 130 26.22 16.84 0.32
N LEU A 131 26.01 15.60 -0.14
CA LEU A 131 24.71 14.91 -0.02
C LEU A 131 24.75 13.65 0.86
N ALA A 132 25.89 12.98 0.99
CA ALA A 132 25.96 11.67 1.67
C ALA A 132 25.53 11.75 3.15
N ALA A 133 25.96 12.80 3.86
CA ALA A 133 25.61 13.02 5.27
C ALA A 133 24.11 13.26 5.51
N ARG A 134 23.35 13.57 4.45
CA ARG A 134 21.92 13.88 4.48
C ARG A 134 21.07 12.80 3.79
N THR A 135 21.73 11.73 3.33
CA THR A 135 21.08 10.61 2.65
C THR A 135 20.79 9.51 3.66
N GLN A 136 19.51 9.19 3.81
CA GLN A 136 19.01 8.13 4.67
C GLN A 136 18.46 7.00 3.81
N ILE A 137 18.60 5.77 4.32
CA ILE A 137 18.05 4.56 3.73
C ILE A 137 17.05 4.00 4.74
N TRP A 138 15.78 3.95 4.37
CA TRP A 138 14.72 3.40 5.22
C TRP A 138 14.27 2.05 4.69
N ILE A 139 14.12 1.07 5.57
CA ILE A 139 13.75 -0.29 5.23
C ILE A 139 12.31 -0.53 5.66
N ALA A 140 11.40 -0.54 4.69
CA ALA A 140 9.96 -0.65 4.90
C ALA A 140 9.40 -1.92 4.22
N PRO A 141 9.61 -3.12 4.79
CA PRO A 141 9.18 -4.37 4.15
C PRO A 141 7.65 -4.50 4.08
N ASN A 142 6.94 -3.89 5.03
CA ASN A 142 5.48 -3.91 5.07
C ASN A 142 4.93 -2.56 5.55
N PRO A 143 4.91 -1.53 4.68
CA PRO A 143 4.45 -0.19 5.05
C PRO A 143 2.98 -0.16 5.48
N PHE A 144 2.16 -1.08 4.96
CA PHE A 144 0.76 -1.25 5.38
C PHE A 144 0.66 -1.65 6.86
N GLU A 145 1.32 -2.74 7.26
CA GLU A 145 1.27 -3.20 8.66
C GLU A 145 1.84 -2.14 9.61
N ALA A 146 2.93 -1.49 9.23
CA ALA A 146 3.52 -0.41 10.02
C ALA A 146 2.56 0.79 10.17
N ALA A 147 1.89 1.21 9.09
CA ALA A 147 0.94 2.32 9.14
C ALA A 147 -0.30 2.00 9.99
N VAL A 148 -0.86 0.79 9.85
CA VAL A 148 -1.99 0.32 10.67
C VAL A 148 -1.61 0.31 12.15
N ALA A 149 -0.42 -0.18 12.48
CA ALA A 149 0.08 -0.17 13.86
C ALA A 149 0.24 1.26 14.41
N SER A 150 0.82 2.19 13.63
CA SER A 150 0.93 3.60 14.05
C SER A 150 -0.45 4.26 14.23
N ILE A 151 -1.43 3.99 13.35
CA ILE A 151 -2.81 4.48 13.51
C ILE A 151 -3.39 3.98 14.83
N HIS A 152 -3.31 2.67 15.10
CA HIS A 152 -3.81 2.06 16.33
C HIS A 152 -3.17 2.67 17.59
N CYS A 153 -1.86 2.91 17.56
CA CYS A 153 -1.11 3.47 18.68
C CYS A 153 -1.47 4.95 18.95
N THR A 154 -1.65 5.76 17.89
CA THR A 154 -1.90 7.21 18.03
C THR A 154 -3.38 7.52 18.25
N MET A 155 -4.27 6.78 17.60
CA MET A 155 -5.71 6.84 17.77
C MET A 155 -6.20 5.47 18.25
N PRO A 156 -6.45 5.29 19.56
CA PRO A 156 -6.89 4.02 20.11
C PRO A 156 -8.18 3.53 19.43
N CYS A 157 -8.05 2.57 18.53
CA CYS A 157 -9.13 1.96 17.77
C CYS A 157 -8.83 0.47 17.55
N SER A 158 -9.77 -0.32 17.08
CA SER A 158 -9.51 -1.73 16.74
C SER A 158 -8.63 -1.86 15.49
N ASP A 159 -7.94 -2.98 15.33
CA ASP A 159 -7.15 -3.27 14.12
C ASP A 159 -7.98 -3.17 12.83
N LEU A 160 -9.27 -3.48 12.90
CA LEU A 160 -10.18 -3.41 11.76
C LEU A 160 -10.47 -1.96 11.38
N ALA A 161 -10.69 -1.09 12.36
CA ALA A 161 -10.86 0.33 12.10
C ALA A 161 -9.59 0.99 11.59
N ALA A 162 -8.43 0.66 12.17
CA ALA A 162 -7.14 1.15 11.69
C ALA A 162 -6.91 0.77 10.21
N GLN A 163 -7.35 -0.41 9.79
CA GLN A 163 -7.32 -0.81 8.37
C GLN A 163 -8.30 -0.02 7.49
N ILE A 164 -9.49 0.32 8.00
CA ILE A 164 -10.45 1.15 7.26
C ILE A 164 -9.91 2.57 7.09
N HIS A 165 -9.35 3.14 8.15
CA HIS A 165 -8.65 4.42 8.13
C HIS A 165 -7.50 4.43 7.13
N TYR A 166 -6.65 3.40 7.16
CA TYR A 166 -5.58 3.21 6.17
C TYR A 166 -6.14 3.17 4.74
N GLY A 167 -7.22 2.41 4.51
CA GLY A 167 -7.82 2.27 3.19
C GLY A 167 -8.33 3.59 2.62
N GLU A 168 -8.88 4.47 3.46
CA GLU A 168 -9.30 5.80 3.00
C GLU A 168 -8.11 6.71 2.70
N LEU A 169 -7.06 6.70 3.52
CA LEU A 169 -5.83 7.43 3.24
C LEU A 169 -5.14 6.94 1.96
N LEU A 170 -5.16 5.63 1.70
CA LEU A 170 -4.61 5.05 0.47
C LEU A 170 -5.31 5.59 -0.78
N LYS A 171 -6.64 5.70 -0.76
CA LYS A 171 -7.39 6.32 -1.87
C LYS A 171 -7.00 7.78 -2.09
N GLN A 172 -6.81 8.53 -1.00
CA GLN A 172 -6.45 9.95 -1.10
C GLN A 172 -5.02 10.13 -1.65
N ILE A 173 -4.06 9.32 -1.19
CA ILE A 173 -2.69 9.34 -1.72
C ILE A 173 -2.66 8.97 -3.21
N ALA A 174 -3.37 7.91 -3.62
CA ALA A 174 -3.43 7.51 -5.03
C ALA A 174 -4.08 8.60 -5.91
N ALA A 175 -5.17 9.21 -5.45
CA ALA A 175 -5.82 10.30 -6.17
C ALA A 175 -4.92 11.54 -6.32
N LEU A 176 -4.16 11.88 -5.27
CA LEU A 176 -3.17 12.96 -5.33
C LEU A 176 -2.01 12.62 -6.28
N ALA A 177 -1.51 11.39 -6.26
CA ALA A 177 -0.46 10.93 -7.17
C ALA A 177 -0.90 11.05 -8.64
N ASP A 178 -2.09 10.56 -8.96
CA ASP A 178 -2.68 10.67 -10.31
C ASP A 178 -2.83 12.13 -10.75
N LYS A 179 -3.30 13.00 -9.85
CA LYS A 179 -3.48 14.43 -10.13
C LYS A 179 -2.14 15.13 -10.35
N ASN A 180 -1.17 14.87 -9.47
CA ASN A 180 0.16 15.47 -9.53
C ASN A 180 0.96 15.00 -10.76
N GLY A 181 0.78 13.76 -11.20
CA GLY A 181 1.37 13.26 -12.45
C GLY A 181 0.94 14.03 -13.72
N LEU A 182 -0.14 14.82 -13.64
CA LEU A 182 -0.64 15.68 -14.73
C LEU A 182 -0.18 17.14 -14.61
N VAL A 183 0.42 17.53 -13.48
CA VAL A 183 0.83 18.90 -13.18
C VAL A 183 2.04 19.31 -14.05
N ARG A 184 2.00 20.51 -14.62
CA ARG A 184 3.07 21.05 -15.50
C ARG A 184 3.68 22.34 -14.99
N ASP A 185 3.05 23.02 -14.04
CA ASP A 185 3.48 24.31 -13.49
C ASP A 185 4.27 24.17 -12.18
N GLY A 186 4.54 22.92 -11.75
CA GLY A 186 5.31 22.60 -10.55
C GLY A 186 4.57 22.83 -9.23
N ARG A 187 3.25 23.08 -9.25
CA ARG A 187 2.43 23.23 -8.04
C ARG A 187 1.76 21.90 -7.70
N PHE A 188 2.50 21.06 -7.01
CA PHE A 188 2.01 19.77 -6.53
C PHE A 188 1.16 19.93 -5.28
N GLU A 189 0.09 19.14 -5.16
CA GLU A 189 -0.74 19.07 -3.97
C GLU A 189 -0.27 17.95 -3.05
N GLY A 190 -0.37 18.14 -1.74
CA GLY A 190 0.03 17.14 -0.76
C GLY A 190 -1.05 16.94 0.30
N LEU A 191 -0.83 15.90 1.09
CA LEU A 191 -1.64 15.60 2.26
C LEU A 191 -0.93 16.14 3.51
N GLY A 192 -1.50 17.18 4.12
CA GLY A 192 -1.00 17.75 5.38
C GLY A 192 -1.44 16.94 6.61
N ILE A 193 -0.75 17.12 7.74
CA ILE A 193 -1.13 16.46 9.01
C ILE A 193 -2.57 16.77 9.44
N SER A 194 -3.07 17.98 9.17
CA SER A 194 -4.46 18.37 9.45
C SER A 194 -5.46 17.72 8.50
N ASP A 195 -5.06 17.44 7.26
CA ASP A 195 -5.90 16.71 6.31
C ASP A 195 -6.02 15.25 6.72
N VAL A 196 -4.91 14.62 7.13
CA VAL A 196 -4.90 13.27 7.70
C VAL A 196 -5.83 13.19 8.91
N GLU A 197 -5.67 14.10 9.87
CA GLU A 197 -6.53 14.19 11.06
C GLU A 197 -8.02 14.30 10.68
N THR A 198 -8.33 15.14 9.70
CA THR A 198 -9.71 15.34 9.23
C THR A 198 -10.28 14.08 8.59
N ILE A 199 -9.50 13.38 7.76
CA ILE A 199 -9.92 12.12 7.12
C ILE A 199 -10.20 11.06 8.18
N LEU A 200 -9.30 10.90 9.15
CA LEU A 200 -9.47 9.92 10.22
C LEU A 200 -10.73 10.20 11.05
N ARG A 201 -10.91 11.45 11.51
CA ARG A 201 -12.08 11.85 12.30
C ARG A 201 -13.41 11.80 11.56
N ARG A 202 -13.40 11.95 10.23
CA ARG A 202 -14.64 11.89 9.43
C ARG A 202 -15.24 10.49 9.42
N ILE A 203 -14.40 9.46 9.48
CA ILE A 203 -14.83 8.06 9.36
C ILE A 203 -15.25 7.50 10.73
N GLU A 204 -14.65 8.01 11.81
CA GLU A 204 -14.87 7.54 13.18
C GLU A 204 -16.36 7.40 13.58
N PRO A 205 -17.27 8.37 13.30
CA PRO A 205 -18.69 8.23 13.67
C PRO A 205 -19.45 7.16 12.87
N ALA A 206 -18.92 6.75 11.72
CA ALA A 206 -19.54 5.74 10.86
C ALA A 206 -19.10 4.31 11.22
N LEU A 207 -18.08 4.16 12.07
CA LEU A 207 -17.57 2.87 12.52
C LEU A 207 -18.25 2.49 13.84
N ASP A 208 -19.19 1.54 13.79
CA ASP A 208 -19.67 0.88 15.00
C ASP A 208 -18.61 -0.12 15.48
N MET A 209 -17.62 0.41 16.19
CA MET A 209 -16.47 -0.32 16.72
C MET A 209 -16.89 -1.47 17.62
N VAL A 210 -17.86 -1.21 18.50
CA VAL A 210 -18.37 -2.18 19.48
C VAL A 210 -19.18 -3.24 18.75
N GLY A 211 -20.05 -2.85 17.82
CA GLY A 211 -20.83 -3.77 17.01
C GLY A 211 -19.97 -4.68 16.13
N MET A 212 -18.91 -4.16 15.49
CA MET A 212 -18.00 -4.97 14.67
C MET A 212 -17.21 -5.99 15.50
N GLU A 213 -16.66 -5.58 16.64
CA GLU A 213 -15.92 -6.49 17.51
C GLU A 213 -16.83 -7.54 18.16
N SER A 214 -18.03 -7.16 18.59
CA SER A 214 -19.05 -8.09 19.08
C SER A 214 -19.47 -9.06 17.97
N ALA A 215 -19.69 -8.59 16.74
CA ALA A 215 -20.05 -9.44 15.61
C ALA A 215 -18.97 -10.50 15.29
N LEU A 216 -17.70 -10.11 15.34
CA LEU A 216 -16.58 -11.05 15.13
C LEU A 216 -16.41 -12.01 16.32
N ARG A 217 -16.48 -11.49 17.55
CA ARG A 217 -16.31 -12.28 18.78
C ARG A 217 -17.42 -13.32 18.95
N ASP A 218 -18.65 -12.92 18.65
CA ASP A 218 -19.84 -13.76 18.81
C ASP A 218 -20.07 -14.69 17.60
N GLY A 219 -19.23 -14.59 16.56
CA GLY A 219 -19.30 -15.43 15.35
C GLY A 219 -20.46 -15.09 14.41
N TYR A 220 -20.99 -13.86 14.46
CA TYR A 220 -21.95 -13.36 13.48
C TYR A 220 -21.27 -13.01 12.15
N CYS A 221 -19.98 -12.68 12.19
CA CYS A 221 -19.14 -12.46 11.02
C CYS A 221 -17.89 -13.35 11.14
N ASP A 222 -17.64 -14.20 10.15
CA ASP A 222 -16.44 -15.02 10.09
C ASP A 222 -15.53 -14.59 8.94
N VAL A 223 -14.21 -14.72 9.15
CA VAL A 223 -13.22 -14.50 8.09
C VAL A 223 -13.42 -15.58 7.04
N VAL A 224 -13.53 -15.15 5.79
CA VAL A 224 -13.79 -16.08 4.68
C VAL A 224 -12.57 -16.96 4.41
N ASP A 225 -12.72 -18.27 4.61
CA ASP A 225 -11.69 -19.26 4.28
C ASP A 225 -11.78 -19.66 2.79
N PHE A 226 -10.80 -19.22 1.99
CA PHE A 226 -10.65 -19.60 0.58
C PHE A 226 -9.65 -20.75 0.36
N LEU A 227 -9.11 -21.34 1.42
CA LEU A 227 -8.04 -22.34 1.38
C LEU A 227 -8.57 -23.75 1.59
N THR A 228 -9.55 -23.94 2.47
CA THR A 228 -10.08 -25.28 2.79
C THR A 228 -11.07 -25.76 1.72
N PRO A 229 -10.76 -26.84 0.96
CA PRO A 229 -11.67 -27.38 -0.03
C PRO A 229 -12.90 -28.00 0.63
N PHE A 230 -14.09 -27.67 0.11
CA PHE A 230 -15.34 -28.33 0.46
C PHE A 230 -15.92 -29.00 -0.78
N ASN A 231 -15.81 -30.33 -0.83
CA ASN A 231 -16.32 -31.13 -1.93
C ASN A 231 -17.75 -31.57 -1.61
N ASP A 232 -18.74 -30.86 -2.15
CA ASP A 232 -20.16 -31.24 -2.04
C ASP A 232 -20.60 -32.00 -3.30
N PRO A 233 -20.94 -33.30 -3.21
CA PRO A 233 -21.44 -34.08 -4.35
C PRO A 233 -22.72 -33.52 -4.96
N SER A 234 -23.48 -32.74 -4.18
CA SER A 234 -24.74 -32.11 -4.60
C SER A 234 -24.53 -30.73 -5.23
N PHE A 235 -23.28 -30.29 -5.43
CA PHE A 235 -22.98 -28.94 -5.91
C PHE A 235 -23.73 -28.58 -7.21
N TYR A 236 -23.69 -29.48 -8.19
CA TYR A 236 -24.36 -29.31 -9.48
C TYR A 236 -25.90 -29.52 -9.42
N GLN A 237 -26.45 -29.84 -8.25
CA GLN A 237 -27.89 -29.92 -8.00
C GLN A 237 -28.48 -28.58 -7.52
N GLY A 238 -27.68 -27.51 -7.45
CA GLY A 238 -28.16 -26.15 -7.19
C GLY A 238 -28.01 -25.67 -5.75
N VAL A 239 -27.03 -26.18 -5.00
CA VAL A 239 -26.73 -25.71 -3.65
C VAL A 239 -26.14 -24.29 -3.66
N ASN A 240 -26.28 -23.57 -2.54
CA ASN A 240 -25.65 -22.26 -2.37
C ASN A 240 -24.13 -22.38 -2.42
N THR A 241 -23.51 -21.62 -3.32
CA THR A 241 -22.05 -21.60 -3.46
C THR A 241 -21.39 -21.02 -2.20
N ARG A 242 -20.31 -21.66 -1.75
CA ARG A 242 -19.52 -21.30 -0.57
C ARG A 242 -18.05 -21.15 -0.99
N PRO A 243 -17.24 -20.41 -0.22
CA PRO A 243 -15.79 -20.28 -0.44
C PRO A 243 -15.07 -21.61 -0.66
N GLY A 244 -15.40 -22.63 0.15
CA GLY A 244 -14.81 -23.97 0.03
C GLY A 244 -15.11 -24.68 -1.31
N HIS A 245 -16.23 -24.38 -1.98
CA HIS A 245 -16.53 -24.90 -3.33
C HIS A 245 -15.57 -24.32 -4.39
N LEU A 246 -15.09 -23.08 -4.19
CA LEU A 246 -14.08 -22.47 -5.05
C LEU A 246 -12.71 -23.10 -4.80
N ALA A 247 -12.36 -23.36 -3.53
CA ALA A 247 -11.13 -24.07 -3.17
C ALA A 247 -11.12 -25.50 -3.72
N ALA A 248 -12.28 -26.16 -3.77
CA ALA A 248 -12.47 -27.48 -4.39
C ALA A 248 -12.49 -27.47 -5.93
N GLY A 249 -12.45 -26.30 -6.58
CA GLY A 249 -12.44 -26.19 -8.04
C GLY A 249 -13.79 -26.53 -8.71
N LEU A 250 -14.91 -26.47 -7.97
CA LEU A 250 -16.23 -26.83 -8.48
C LEU A 250 -16.90 -25.70 -9.29
N VAL A 251 -16.49 -24.45 -9.05
CA VAL A 251 -17.05 -23.24 -9.65
C VAL A 251 -16.45 -22.99 -11.04
N ALA A 252 -17.30 -22.84 -12.06
CA ALA A 252 -16.89 -22.38 -13.37
C ALA A 252 -16.59 -20.87 -13.36
N GLU A 253 -15.39 -20.47 -13.82
CA GLU A 253 -14.95 -19.07 -13.81
C GLU A 253 -15.73 -18.21 -14.82
N ARG A 254 -16.01 -16.96 -14.42
CA ARG A 254 -16.69 -15.97 -15.26
C ARG A 254 -15.87 -14.67 -15.34
N PRO A 255 -14.72 -14.69 -16.04
CA PRO A 255 -13.71 -13.63 -15.95
C PRO A 255 -14.21 -12.23 -16.32
N ASN A 256 -15.06 -12.11 -17.36
CA ASN A 256 -15.61 -10.80 -17.77
C ASN A 256 -16.57 -10.23 -16.73
N ALA A 257 -17.51 -11.04 -16.25
CA ALA A 257 -18.46 -10.61 -15.21
C ALA A 257 -17.74 -10.30 -13.89
N ARG A 258 -16.70 -11.07 -13.55
CA ARG A 258 -15.86 -10.81 -12.37
C ARG A 258 -15.15 -9.46 -12.48
N HIS A 259 -14.66 -9.12 -13.67
CA HIS A 259 -14.02 -7.82 -13.92
C HIS A 259 -15.01 -6.65 -13.75
N GLU A 260 -16.25 -6.79 -14.24
CA GLU A 260 -17.30 -5.78 -14.04
C GLU A 260 -17.63 -5.56 -12.56
N VAL A 261 -17.74 -6.64 -11.78
CA VAL A 261 -18.00 -6.53 -10.32
C VAL A 261 -16.80 -5.89 -9.60
N LEU A 262 -15.56 -6.24 -9.95
CA LEU A 262 -14.37 -5.60 -9.38
C LEU A 262 -14.32 -4.10 -9.69
N SER A 263 -14.60 -3.71 -10.94
CA SER A 263 -14.63 -2.30 -11.34
C SER A 263 -15.74 -1.52 -10.62
N ALA A 264 -16.91 -2.13 -10.42
CA ALA A 264 -18.00 -1.54 -9.63
C ALA A 264 -17.61 -1.36 -8.16
N LEU A 265 -16.93 -2.35 -7.56
CA LEU A 265 -16.41 -2.25 -6.19
C LEU A 265 -15.34 -1.16 -6.05
N GLU A 266 -14.42 -1.06 -7.01
CA GLU A 266 -13.38 -0.02 -7.02
C GLU A 266 -13.98 1.38 -7.18
N SER A 267 -14.97 1.54 -8.06
CA SER A 267 -15.54 2.86 -8.38
C SER A 267 -16.58 3.34 -7.37
N ALA A 268 -17.38 2.44 -6.79
CA ALA A 268 -18.54 2.79 -5.97
C ALA A 268 -18.52 2.22 -4.55
N GLY A 269 -17.53 1.38 -4.21
CA GLY A 269 -17.46 0.72 -2.90
C GLY A 269 -18.49 -0.40 -2.67
N ALA A 270 -19.41 -0.61 -3.61
CA ALA A 270 -20.43 -1.65 -3.56
C ALA A 270 -20.82 -2.12 -4.97
N ALA A 271 -21.25 -3.37 -5.10
CA ALA A 271 -21.73 -3.94 -6.36
C ALA A 271 -22.95 -4.85 -6.12
N LEU A 272 -23.96 -4.74 -6.99
CA LEU A 272 -25.16 -5.57 -6.95
C LEU A 272 -25.17 -6.56 -8.11
N ILE A 273 -25.16 -7.87 -7.78
CA ILE A 273 -25.22 -8.94 -8.77
C ILE A 273 -26.67 -9.39 -8.94
N VAL A 274 -27.26 -9.12 -10.11
CA VAL A 274 -28.65 -9.46 -10.43
C VAL A 274 -28.71 -10.64 -11.42
N GLY A 275 -29.68 -11.53 -11.23
CA GLY A 275 -29.89 -12.68 -12.11
C GLY A 275 -30.91 -13.67 -11.53
N LEU A 276 -31.44 -14.55 -12.39
CA LEU A 276 -32.40 -15.59 -12.00
C LEU A 276 -31.85 -16.51 -10.90
N SER A 277 -32.73 -17.19 -10.17
CA SER A 277 -32.31 -18.24 -9.23
C SER A 277 -31.50 -19.31 -9.98
N GLY A 278 -30.42 -19.81 -9.37
CA GLY A 278 -29.52 -20.77 -10.02
C GLY A 278 -28.54 -20.20 -11.06
N ALA A 279 -28.60 -18.90 -11.41
CA ALA A 279 -27.71 -18.28 -12.40
C ALA A 279 -26.23 -18.10 -11.95
N GLY A 280 -25.84 -18.68 -10.81
CA GLY A 280 -24.47 -18.61 -10.29
C GLY A 280 -24.09 -17.25 -9.68
N LYS A 281 -25.05 -16.49 -9.14
CA LYS A 281 -24.77 -15.18 -8.51
C LYS A 281 -23.79 -15.28 -7.34
N SER A 282 -24.06 -16.19 -6.39
CA SER A 282 -23.20 -16.43 -5.24
C SER A 282 -21.83 -16.96 -5.65
N ALA A 283 -21.77 -17.74 -6.73
CA ALA A 283 -20.51 -18.18 -7.31
C ALA A 283 -19.67 -17.00 -7.82
N LEU A 284 -20.27 -16.10 -8.60
CA LEU A 284 -19.61 -14.90 -9.10
C LEU A 284 -19.18 -13.95 -7.96
N MET A 285 -20.01 -13.80 -6.92
CA MET A 285 -19.68 -13.04 -5.72
C MET A 285 -18.42 -13.59 -5.04
N TRP A 286 -18.41 -14.88 -4.74
CA TRP A 286 -17.26 -15.52 -4.09
C TRP A 286 -16.02 -15.57 -4.99
N GLU A 287 -16.20 -15.69 -6.30
CA GLU A 287 -15.10 -15.66 -7.27
C GLU A 287 -14.42 -14.28 -7.28
N THR A 288 -15.24 -13.23 -7.20
CA THR A 288 -14.78 -11.84 -7.08
C THR A 288 -14.06 -11.61 -5.76
N ALA A 289 -14.66 -12.04 -4.65
CA ALA A 289 -14.04 -11.94 -3.33
C ALA A 289 -12.72 -12.71 -3.25
N ARG A 290 -12.65 -13.92 -3.83
CA ARG A 290 -11.42 -14.70 -3.93
C ARG A 290 -10.37 -13.95 -4.75
N ALA A 291 -10.74 -13.34 -5.88
CA ALA A 291 -9.80 -12.62 -6.73
C ALA A 291 -9.19 -11.39 -6.02
N SER A 292 -9.98 -10.66 -5.22
CA SER A 292 -9.54 -9.48 -4.47
C SER A 292 -9.02 -9.78 -3.06
N ARG A 293 -9.00 -11.03 -2.61
CA ARG A 293 -8.60 -11.42 -1.23
C ARG A 293 -7.19 -10.98 -0.80
N HIS A 294 -6.35 -10.60 -1.78
CA HIS A 294 -4.99 -10.13 -1.55
C HIS A 294 -4.91 -8.62 -1.29
N THR A 295 -6.00 -7.89 -1.52
CA THR A 295 -6.14 -6.44 -1.30
C THR A 295 -7.30 -6.08 -0.39
N THR A 296 -8.26 -7.00 -0.19
CA THR A 296 -9.48 -6.78 0.57
C THR A 296 -9.76 -7.99 1.45
N ARG A 297 -9.96 -7.77 2.75
CA ARG A 297 -10.44 -8.80 3.67
C ARG A 297 -11.95 -8.92 3.52
N TRP A 298 -12.43 -10.14 3.30
CA TRP A 298 -13.86 -10.43 3.15
C TRP A 298 -14.37 -11.15 4.39
N PHE A 299 -15.53 -10.72 4.87
CA PHE A 299 -16.27 -11.35 5.95
C PHE A 299 -17.54 -11.97 5.38
N GLY A 300 -17.85 -13.18 5.83
CA GLY A 300 -19.09 -13.88 5.51
C GLY A 300 -20.01 -13.89 6.73
N ASP A 301 -21.31 -13.90 6.46
CA ASP A 301 -22.34 -14.24 7.44
C ASP A 301 -22.77 -15.68 7.16
N GLU A 302 -22.37 -16.63 8.01
CA GLU A 302 -22.99 -17.95 8.04
C GLU A 302 -24.25 -17.86 8.89
N LYS A 303 -25.41 -17.77 8.24
CA LYS A 303 -26.67 -18.12 8.90
C LYS A 303 -26.55 -19.56 9.41
N ARG A 304 -26.42 -19.71 10.73
CA ARG A 304 -26.71 -20.97 11.41
C ARG A 304 -28.15 -21.38 11.19
#